data_AF-A0A1F3T4P5-F1
#
_entry.id   AF-A0A1F3T4P5-F1
#
_cell.length_a   1.000
_cell.length_b   1.000
_cell.length_c   1.000
_cell.angle_alpha   90.00
_cell.angle_beta   90.00
_cell.angle_gamma   90.00
#
_symmetry.space_group_name_H-M   'P 1'
#
loop_
_entity.id
_entity.type
_entity.pdbx_description
1 polymer ?
#
loop_
_entity_poly.entity_id
_entity_poly.type
_entity_poly.pdbx_seq_one_letter_code
_entity_poly.pdbx_strand_id
1 'polypeptide(L)'
;MKNSDYVKSIAFDLIFTLLTCGLFNIWIQYRQIITVNKMLNQEKYHFLIWLLFSIITIGLYHIYHEYIISEDIAKVVGRQPGQDGLINLLLSVFALSWVADAIQQHHINEYYSR
;
A
#
# COMPACT_ATOMS: atom_id res chain seq x y z
N MET A 1 6.76 19.22 -4.33
CA MET A 1 6.96 19.68 -2.93
C MET A 1 7.49 18.50 -2.15
N LYS A 2 8.74 18.56 -1.70
CA LYS A 2 9.42 17.50 -0.93
C LYS A 2 8.73 17.34 0.44
N ASN A 3 7.68 16.52 0.50
CA ASN A 3 6.99 16.21 1.76
C ASN A 3 7.69 15.01 2.42
N SER A 4 8.66 15.32 3.28
CA SER A 4 9.45 14.34 4.04
C SER A 4 8.61 13.46 4.97
N ASP A 5 7.36 13.84 5.25
CA ASP A 5 6.49 13.09 6.16
C ASP A 5 6.07 11.72 5.59
N TYR A 6 6.10 11.54 4.27
CA TYR A 6 5.67 10.31 3.58
C TYR A 6 6.82 9.41 3.14
N VAL A 7 8.07 9.90 3.18
CA VAL A 7 9.25 9.10 2.87
C VAL A 7 9.58 8.21 4.06
N LYS A 8 9.55 6.90 3.86
CA LYS A 8 9.66 5.91 4.95
C LYS A 8 10.62 4.78 4.61
N SER A 9 11.27 4.25 5.65
CA SER A 9 12.22 3.16 5.50
C SER A 9 11.49 1.83 5.47
N ILE A 10 11.49 1.21 4.28
CA ILE A 10 10.94 -0.12 4.02
C ILE A 10 11.53 -1.16 4.98
N ALA A 11 12.82 -1.03 5.32
CA ALA A 11 13.51 -1.96 6.22
C ALA A 11 12.92 -1.93 7.64
N PHE A 12 12.53 -0.76 8.15
CA PHE A 12 11.89 -0.67 9.47
C PHE A 12 10.49 -1.29 9.44
N ASP A 13 9.70 -0.99 8.42
CA ASP A 13 8.35 -1.53 8.26
C ASP A 13 8.36 -3.07 8.20
N LEU A 14 9.35 -3.66 7.52
CA LEU A 14 9.60 -5.10 7.47
C LEU A 14 9.96 -5.69 8.85
N ILE A 15 10.93 -5.10 9.54
CA ILE A 15 11.39 -5.59 10.85
C ILE A 15 10.24 -5.54 11.86
N PHE A 16 9.49 -4.45 11.90
CA PHE A 16 8.36 -4.32 12.83
C PHE A 16 7.20 -5.27 12.49
N THR A 17 6.92 -5.50 11.21
CA THR A 17 5.90 -6.50 10.81
C THR A 17 6.29 -7.90 11.26
N LEU A 18 7.57 -8.26 11.12
CA LEU A 18 8.08 -9.55 11.59
C LEU A 18 8.02 -9.67 13.12
N LEU A 19 8.45 -8.63 13.85
CA LEU A 19 8.45 -8.61 15.32
C LEU A 19 7.04 -8.66 15.92
N THR A 20 6.05 -8.14 15.22
CA THR A 20 4.65 -8.06 15.69
C THR A 20 3.76 -9.15 15.11
N CYS A 21 4.34 -10.18 14.49
CA CYS A 21 3.61 -11.27 13.82
C CYS A 21 2.55 -10.77 12.82
N GLY A 22 2.84 -9.68 12.10
CA GLY A 22 1.93 -9.10 11.11
C GLY A 22 0.97 -8.04 11.63
N LEU A 23 0.84 -7.82 12.95
CA LEU A 23 -0.07 -6.80 13.49
C LEU A 23 0.31 -5.38 13.05
N PHE A 24 1.62 -5.10 12.91
CA PHE A 24 2.09 -3.81 12.42
C PHE A 24 1.72 -3.54 10.96
N ASN A 25 1.37 -4.56 10.17
CA ASN A 25 0.89 -4.39 8.80
C ASN A 25 -0.38 -3.51 8.75
N ILE A 26 -1.29 -3.67 9.73
CA ILE A 26 -2.51 -2.83 9.82
C ILE A 26 -2.16 -1.33 9.94
N TRP A 27 -1.11 -1.01 10.69
CA TRP A 27 -0.62 0.37 10.84
C TRP A 27 0.03 0.90 9.55
N ILE A 28 0.78 0.06 8.84
CA ILE A 28 1.35 0.38 7.54
C ILE A 28 0.23 0.70 6.54
N GLN A 29 -0.79 -0.16 6.46
CA GLN A 29 -1.93 0.03 5.56
C GLN A 29 -2.69 1.33 5.86
N TYR A 30 -2.98 1.63 7.13
CA TYR A 30 -3.61 2.89 7.53
C TYR A 30 -2.85 4.10 6.97
N ARG A 31 -1.53 4.09 7.11
CA ARG A 31 -0.66 5.18 6.64
C ARG A 31 -0.59 5.25 5.12
N GLN A 32 -0.49 4.12 4.42
CA GLN A 32 -0.50 4.07 2.96
C GLN A 32 -1.80 4.65 2.41
N ILE A 33 -2.97 4.28 2.95
CA ILE A 33 -4.27 4.80 2.53
C ILE A 33 -4.31 6.34 2.59
N ILE A 34 -3.84 6.93 3.71
CA ILE A 34 -3.78 8.39 3.86
C ILE A 34 -2.83 9.01 2.83
N THR A 35 -1.68 8.37 2.61
CA THR A 35 -0.65 8.86 1.69
C THR A 35 -1.14 8.83 0.25
N VAL A 36 -1.76 7.73 -0.18
CA VAL A 36 -2.29 7.55 -1.53
C VAL A 36 -3.45 8.50 -1.79
N ASN A 37 -4.38 8.68 -0.85
CA ASN A 37 -5.44 9.69 -0.97
C ASN A 37 -4.87 11.10 -1.17
N LYS A 38 -3.79 11.44 -0.45
CA LYS A 38 -3.08 12.71 -0.64
C LYS A 38 -2.37 12.80 -1.98
N MET A 39 -1.78 11.69 -2.47
CA MET A 39 -1.17 11.64 -3.82
C MET A 39 -2.20 11.83 -4.92
N LEU A 40 -3.39 11.24 -4.76
CA LEU A 40 -4.52 11.38 -5.69
C LEU A 40 -5.27 12.71 -5.55
N ASN A 41 -4.99 13.46 -4.48
CA ASN A 41 -5.73 14.66 -4.08
C ASN A 41 -7.25 14.41 -3.95
N GLN A 42 -7.62 13.20 -3.49
CA GLN A 42 -9.01 12.71 -3.37
C GLN A 42 -9.15 11.77 -2.18
N GLU A 43 -10.28 11.82 -1.46
CA GLU A 43 -10.61 10.87 -0.39
C GLU A 43 -11.25 9.59 -0.94
N LYS A 44 -10.48 8.84 -1.74
CA LYS A 44 -10.98 7.62 -2.41
C LYS A 44 -11.03 6.41 -1.48
N TYR A 45 -10.01 6.27 -0.62
CA TYR A 45 -9.80 5.08 0.21
C TYR A 45 -10.06 5.39 1.70
N HIS A 46 -10.73 4.48 2.41
CA HIS A 46 -10.96 4.62 3.85
C HIS A 46 -10.46 3.39 4.60
N PHE A 47 -9.65 3.62 5.63
CA PHE A 47 -9.09 2.56 6.47
C PHE A 47 -10.15 1.69 7.14
N LEU A 48 -11.19 2.30 7.70
CA LEU A 48 -12.23 1.56 8.43
C LEU A 48 -13.03 0.66 7.49
N ILE A 49 -13.34 1.14 6.28
CA ILE A 49 -13.99 0.36 5.23
C ILE A 49 -13.08 -0.80 4.84
N TRP A 50 -11.80 -0.52 4.56
CA TRP A 50 -10.85 -1.57 4.22
C TRP A 50 -10.73 -2.66 5.29
N LEU A 51 -10.63 -2.28 6.56
CA LEU A 51 -10.48 -3.22 7.67
C LEU A 51 -11.73 -4.10 7.82
N LEU A 52 -12.92 -3.49 7.82
CA LEU A 52 -14.19 -4.22 7.96
C LEU A 52 -14.40 -5.18 6.80
N PHE A 53 -14.24 -4.72 5.55
CA PHE A 53 -14.41 -5.58 4.39
C PHE A 53 -13.35 -6.66 4.31
N SER A 54 -12.10 -6.39 4.70
CA SER A 54 -11.05 -7.42 4.76
C SER A 54 -11.38 -8.51 5.78
N ILE A 55 -11.98 -8.17 6.92
CA ILE A 55 -12.42 -9.18 7.90
C ILE A 55 -13.63 -9.97 7.37
N ILE A 56 -14.64 -9.28 6.82
CA ILE A 56 -15.87 -9.90 6.31
C ILE A 56 -15.56 -10.87 5.15
N THR A 57 -14.61 -10.51 4.29
CA THR A 57 -14.24 -11.30 3.11
C THR A 57 -13.05 -12.23 3.33
N ILE A 58 -12.58 -12.38 4.58
CA ILE A 58 -11.44 -13.23 4.94
C ILE A 58 -10.20 -12.90 4.10
N GLY A 59 -9.89 -11.61 3.98
CA GLY A 59 -8.71 -11.09 3.28
C GLY A 59 -8.86 -10.93 1.76
N LEU A 60 -9.94 -11.41 1.13
CA LEU A 60 -10.13 -11.21 -0.32
C LEU A 60 -10.22 -9.73 -0.69
N TYR A 61 -10.90 -8.92 0.13
CA TYR A 61 -10.96 -7.48 -0.08
C TYR A 61 -9.58 -6.83 0.06
N HIS A 62 -8.73 -7.29 0.97
CA HIS A 62 -7.36 -6.77 1.09
C HIS A 62 -6.57 -7.02 -0.19
N ILE A 63 -6.65 -8.22 -0.78
CA ILE A 63 -5.99 -8.53 -2.07
C ILE A 63 -6.49 -7.61 -3.19
N TYR A 64 -7.81 -7.42 -3.29
CA TYR A 64 -8.40 -6.52 -4.28
C TYR A 64 -7.97 -5.06 -4.07
N HIS A 65 -7.92 -4.63 -2.81
CA HIS A 65 -7.51 -3.28 -2.43
C HIS A 65 -6.05 -3.01 -2.79
N GLU A 66 -5.16 -3.97 -2.56
CA GLU A 66 -3.74 -3.90 -2.94
C GLU A 66 -3.55 -3.72 -4.45
N TYR A 67 -4.35 -4.42 -5.26
CA TYR A 67 -4.36 -4.24 -6.71
C TYR A 67 -4.73 -2.82 -7.11
N ILE A 68 -5.89 -2.33 -6.64
CA ILE A 68 -6.42 -1.04 -7.10
C ILE A 68 -5.60 0.15 -6.59
N ILE A 69 -5.01 0.06 -5.39
CA ILE A 69 -4.09 1.08 -4.89
C ILE A 69 -2.81 1.11 -5.73
N SER A 70 -2.22 -0.05 -6.03
CA SER A 70 -1.01 -0.13 -6.85
C SER A 70 -1.24 0.48 -8.24
N GLU A 71 -2.39 0.20 -8.86
CA GLU A 71 -2.78 0.79 -10.14
C GLU A 71 -2.90 2.31 -10.10
N ASP A 72 -3.48 2.85 -9.04
CA ASP A 72 -3.64 4.30 -8.90
C ASP A 72 -2.32 5.00 -8.57
N ILE A 73 -1.45 4.38 -7.77
CA ILE A 73 -0.07 4.86 -7.58
C ILE A 73 0.67 4.86 -8.93
N ALA A 74 0.59 3.78 -9.70
CA ALA A 74 1.26 3.68 -11.00
C ALA A 74 0.81 4.78 -11.96
N LYS A 75 -0.50 5.08 -12.01
CA LYS A 75 -1.05 6.19 -12.81
C LYS A 75 -0.49 7.55 -12.39
N VAL A 76 -0.41 7.83 -11.09
CA VAL A 76 0.11 9.11 -10.57
C VAL A 76 1.61 9.26 -10.83
N VAL A 77 2.36 8.16 -10.72
CA VAL A 77 3.82 8.15 -10.94
C VAL A 77 4.18 8.11 -12.44
N GLY A 78 3.21 7.86 -13.33
CA GLY A 78 3.44 7.74 -14.77
C GLY A 78 4.09 6.41 -15.18
N ARG A 79 3.94 5.36 -14.36
CA ARG A 79 4.29 3.97 -14.70
C ARG A 79 3.16 3.33 -15.51
N GLN A 80 3.44 2.21 -16.18
CA GLN A 80 2.42 1.50 -16.96
C GLN A 80 1.38 0.85 -16.02
N PRO A 81 0.13 1.33 -16.00
CA PRO A 81 -0.93 0.67 -15.25
C PRO A 81 -1.17 -0.73 -15.83
N GLY A 82 -1.44 -1.70 -14.96
CA GLY A 82 -1.66 -3.11 -15.25
C GLY A 82 -0.52 -3.99 -14.74
N GLN A 83 0.74 -3.61 -14.98
CA GLN A 83 1.89 -4.42 -14.54
C GLN A 83 2.08 -4.38 -13.02
N ASP A 84 2.12 -3.17 -12.45
CA ASP A 84 2.32 -2.96 -11.01
C ASP A 84 1.12 -3.47 -10.18
N GLY A 85 -0.11 -3.32 -10.69
CA GLY A 85 -1.30 -3.90 -10.09
C GLY A 85 -1.25 -5.42 -10.05
N LEU A 86 -0.95 -6.07 -11.19
CA LEU A 86 -0.89 -7.53 -11.27
C LEU A 86 0.20 -8.13 -10.38
N ILE A 87 1.38 -7.50 -10.30
CA ILE A 87 2.46 -7.95 -9.41
C ILE A 87 1.99 -7.91 -7.96
N ASN A 88 1.40 -6.79 -7.52
CA ASN A 88 0.89 -6.65 -6.16
C ASN A 88 -0.25 -7.64 -5.85
N LEU A 89 -1.15 -7.86 -6.81
CA LEU A 89 -2.21 -8.86 -6.66
C LEU A 89 -1.65 -10.26 -6.46
N LEU A 90 -0.69 -10.68 -7.30
CA LEU A 90 -0.06 -12.00 -7.18
C LEU A 90 0.67 -12.14 -5.84
N LEU A 91 1.42 -11.13 -5.41
CA LEU A 91 2.10 -11.13 -4.13
C LEU A 91 1.10 -11.25 -2.96
N SER A 92 0.01 -10.49 -2.98
CA SER A 92 -1.02 -10.55 -1.93
C SER A 92 -1.75 -11.90 -1.89
N VAL A 93 -1.98 -12.55 -3.04
CA VAL A 93 -2.55 -13.91 -3.09
C VAL A 93 -1.64 -14.94 -2.42
N PHE A 94 -0.32 -14.81 -2.56
CA PHE A 94 0.66 -15.71 -1.93
C PHE A 94 1.01 -15.32 -0.47
N ALA A 95 0.18 -14.50 0.19
CA ALA A 95 0.43 -13.97 1.54
C ALA A 95 1.76 -13.18 1.65
N LEU A 96 2.24 -12.65 0.53
CA LEU A 96 3.39 -11.75 0.43
C LEU A 96 2.93 -10.28 0.36
N SER A 97 1.79 -9.95 0.98
CA SER A 97 1.23 -8.59 1.01
C SER A 97 2.22 -7.57 1.58
N TRP A 98 3.03 -7.96 2.54
CA TRP A 98 4.13 -7.14 3.08
C TRP A 98 5.23 -6.79 2.05
N VAL A 99 5.43 -7.61 1.02
CA VAL A 99 6.32 -7.31 -0.12
C VAL A 99 5.61 -6.35 -1.08
N ALA A 100 4.31 -6.57 -1.31
CA ALA A 100 3.47 -5.66 -2.10
C ALA A 100 3.46 -4.24 -1.50
N ASP A 101 3.36 -4.14 -0.17
CA ASP A 101 3.43 -2.89 0.60
C ASP A 101 4.80 -2.21 0.43
N ALA A 102 5.89 -3.00 0.46
CA ALA A 102 7.25 -2.50 0.26
C ALA A 102 7.45 -1.89 -1.13
N ILE A 103 6.92 -2.52 -2.17
CA ILE A 103 6.98 -2.02 -3.56
C ILE A 103 6.20 -0.70 -3.67
N GLN A 104 4.97 -0.65 -3.13
CA GLN A 104 4.18 0.58 -3.11
C GLN A 104 4.90 1.70 -2.35
N GLN A 105 5.46 1.40 -1.18
CA GLN A 105 6.21 2.38 -0.39
C GLN A 105 7.46 2.87 -1.13
N HIS A 106 8.11 2.02 -1.92
CA HIS A 106 9.20 2.43 -2.81
C HIS A 106 8.72 3.44 -3.87
N HIS A 107 7.58 3.19 -4.51
CA HIS A 107 7.00 4.10 -5.51
C HIS A 107 6.57 5.44 -4.90
N ILE A 108 5.95 5.41 -3.72
CA ILE A 108 5.57 6.60 -2.95
C ILE A 108 6.83 7.42 -2.60
N ASN A 109 7.89 6.75 -2.12
CA ASN A 109 9.15 7.41 -1.80
C ASN A 109 9.78 8.08 -3.03
N GLU A 110 9.75 7.42 -4.19
CA GLU A 110 10.26 7.99 -5.43
C GLU A 110 9.47 9.25 -5.82
N TYR A 111 8.15 9.24 -5.66
CA TYR A 111 7.29 10.38 -5.97
C TYR A 111 7.56 11.59 -5.05
N TYR A 112 7.67 11.39 -3.74
CA TYR A 112 7.85 12.49 -2.78
C TYR A 112 9.30 12.95 -2.62
N SER A 113 10.28 12.15 -3.06
CA SER A 113 11.70 12.52 -3.04
C SER A 113 12.12 13.37 -4.24
N ARG A 114 11.33 13.41 -5.32
CA ARG A 114 11.52 14.31 -6.47
C ARG A 114 11.03 15.74 -6.16
#